data_AF-A0A6J1NKC8-F1
#
_entry.id   AF-A0A6J1NKC8-F1
#
_cell.length_a   1.000
_cell.length_b   1.000
_cell.length_c   1.000
_cell.angle_alpha   90.00
_cell.angle_beta   90.00
_cell.angle_gamma   90.00
#
_symmetry.space_group_name_H-M   'P 1'
#
loop_
_entity.id
_entity.type
_entity.pdbx_description
1 polymer ?
#
loop_
_entity_poly.entity_id
_entity_poly.type
_entity_poly.pdbx_seq_one_letter_code
_entity_poly.pdbx_strand_id
1 'polypeptide(L)'
;MTELSREISEVWSRLFDHRPFLNGEIKFMLKEFEEKRGDREVENLFAILENLTDIKDTQVEKITKSSVAVFPVLLEKLDQAVKLSEEVEKDYLELQKINQKKKAVNFEKRQKEWSQFIDDMNFKCQRIDNTFEEKEEELRDLYADLNHKLNITNNN
;
A
#
# COMPACT_ATOMS: atom_id res chain seq x y z
N MET A 1 -18.82 35.61 95.46
CA MET A 1 -18.28 35.83 94.11
C MET A 1 -19.17 36.85 93.41
N THR A 2 -18.60 37.97 92.98
CA THR A 2 -19.30 39.09 92.34
C THR A 2 -19.89 38.68 90.98
N GLU A 3 -21.05 39.24 90.58
CA GLU A 3 -21.70 38.92 89.29
C GLU A 3 -20.74 38.98 88.09
N LEU A 4 -19.79 39.92 88.12
CA LEU A 4 -18.74 40.07 87.13
C LEU A 4 -17.91 38.79 86.91
N SER A 5 -17.60 38.04 87.98
CA SER A 5 -16.85 36.78 87.83
C SER A 5 -17.69 35.70 87.15
N ARG A 6 -19.01 35.70 87.38
CA ARG A 6 -19.93 34.75 86.75
C ARG A 6 -20.04 35.02 85.24
N GLU A 7 -20.19 36.29 84.86
CA GLU A 7 -20.27 36.69 83.46
C GLU A 7 -18.97 36.38 82.71
N ILE A 8 -17.81 36.66 83.31
CA ILE A 8 -16.51 36.32 82.71
C ILE A 8 -16.37 34.80 82.53
N SER A 9 -16.77 34.00 83.53
CA SER A 9 -16.75 32.54 83.40
C SER A 9 -17.72 32.01 82.35
N GLU A 10 -18.86 32.67 82.13
CA GLU A 10 -19.84 32.29 81.11
C GLU A 10 -19.35 32.64 79.69
N VAL A 11 -18.70 33.78 79.51
CA VAL A 11 -18.05 34.14 78.25
C VAL A 11 -16.91 33.17 77.95
N TRP A 12 -16.10 32.84 78.95
CA TRP A 12 -15.00 31.88 78.81
C TRP A 12 -15.52 30.48 78.44
N SER A 13 -16.58 30.00 79.09
CA SER A 13 -17.15 28.69 78.76
C SER A 13 -17.73 28.65 77.35
N ARG A 14 -18.37 29.72 76.86
CA ARG A 14 -18.88 29.78 75.48
C ARG A 14 -17.76 29.85 74.43
N LEU A 15 -16.69 30.61 74.69
CA LEU A 15 -15.58 30.75 73.75
C LEU A 15 -14.77 29.46 73.57
N PHE A 16 -14.67 28.64 74.63
CA PHE A 16 -13.94 27.38 74.61
C PHE A 16 -14.85 26.14 74.54
N ASP A 17 -16.16 26.31 74.34
CA ASP A 17 -17.04 25.19 74.05
C ASP A 17 -16.95 24.81 72.57
N HIS A 18 -16.06 23.88 72.26
CA HIS A 18 -15.84 23.39 70.90
C HIS A 18 -16.90 22.37 70.45
N ARG A 19 -17.84 21.97 71.32
CA ARG A 19 -18.85 20.94 71.00
C ARG A 19 -19.71 21.29 69.77
N PRO A 20 -20.16 22.54 69.56
CA PRO A 20 -20.93 22.90 68.36
C PRO A 20 -20.12 22.74 67.06
N PHE A 21 -18.84 23.11 67.09
CA PHE A 21 -17.94 22.95 65.96
C PHE A 21 -17.68 21.47 65.66
N LEU A 22 -17.25 20.69 66.65
CA LEU A 22 -17.01 19.25 66.52
C LEU A 22 -18.25 18.50 66.03
N ASN A 23 -19.43 18.80 66.56
CA ASN A 23 -20.67 18.18 66.09
C ASN A 23 -21.03 18.58 64.66
N GLY A 24 -20.70 19.79 64.24
CA GLY A 24 -20.84 20.24 62.85
C GLY A 24 -19.94 19.43 61.91
N GLU A 25 -18.65 19.30 62.24
CA GLU A 25 -17.67 18.54 61.48
C GLU A 25 -18.03 17.04 61.41
N ILE A 26 -18.45 16.44 62.52
CA ILE A 26 -18.90 15.03 62.55
C ILE A 26 -20.09 14.83 61.61
N LYS A 27 -21.09 15.72 61.66
CA LYS A 27 -22.27 15.64 60.76
C LYS A 27 -21.88 15.85 59.30
N PHE A 28 -20.97 16.76 59.03
CA PHE A 28 -20.47 17.01 57.68
C PHE A 28 -19.74 15.77 57.13
N MET A 29 -18.85 15.17 57.93
CA MET A 29 -18.16 13.92 57.59
C MET A 29 -19.15 12.80 57.27
N LEU A 30 -20.12 12.52 58.15
CA LEU A 30 -21.12 11.47 57.92
C LEU A 30 -21.93 11.72 56.63
N LYS A 31 -22.37 12.97 56.42
CA LYS A 31 -23.15 13.34 55.23
C LYS A 31 -22.35 13.17 53.93
N GLU A 32 -21.12 13.67 53.88
CA GLU A 32 -20.32 13.65 52.65
C GLU A 32 -19.74 12.27 52.34
N PHE A 33 -19.37 11.49 53.35
CA PHE A 33 -18.63 10.24 53.15
C PHE A 33 -19.47 8.98 53.30
N GLU A 34 -20.55 8.99 54.10
CA GLU A 34 -21.44 7.83 54.23
C GLU A 34 -22.75 8.06 53.44
N GLU A 35 -23.48 9.15 53.70
CA GLU A 35 -24.82 9.33 53.12
C GLU A 35 -24.81 9.65 51.62
N LYS A 36 -23.93 10.55 51.16
CA LYS A 36 -23.84 10.92 49.73
C LYS A 36 -23.22 9.83 48.87
N ARG A 37 -22.27 9.06 49.41
CA ARG A 37 -21.62 7.96 48.69
C ARG A 37 -22.51 6.72 48.66
N GLY A 38 -23.21 6.45 49.76
CA GLY A 38 -24.06 5.28 49.92
C GLY A 38 -23.33 4.00 49.52
N ASP A 39 -24.07 3.08 48.90
CA ASP A 39 -23.54 1.79 48.46
C ASP A 39 -23.06 1.79 47.00
N ARG A 40 -22.85 2.97 46.39
CA ARG A 40 -22.48 3.09 44.97
C ARG A 40 -21.22 2.32 44.61
N GLU A 41 -20.22 2.32 45.50
CA GLU A 41 -18.97 1.57 45.29
C GLU A 41 -19.21 0.05 45.33
N VAL A 42 -20.13 -0.39 46.19
CA VAL A 42 -20.53 -1.80 46.34
C VAL A 42 -21.33 -2.25 45.11
N GLU A 43 -22.31 -1.46 44.67
CA GLU A 43 -23.09 -1.73 43.43
C GLU A 43 -22.18 -1.83 42.21
N ASN A 44 -21.21 -0.91 42.07
CA ASN A 44 -20.23 -0.96 40.99
C ASN A 44 -19.38 -2.22 41.04
N LEU A 45 -18.94 -2.64 42.23
CA LEU A 45 -18.19 -3.89 42.38
C LEU A 45 -19.03 -5.11 42.00
N PHE A 46 -20.31 -5.15 42.37
CA PHE A 46 -21.22 -6.23 41.95
C PHE A 46 -21.43 -6.24 40.44
N ALA A 47 -21.62 -5.08 39.80
CA ALA A 47 -21.76 -4.99 38.35
C ALA A 47 -20.48 -5.48 37.63
N ILE A 48 -19.30 -5.13 38.14
CA ILE A 48 -18.03 -5.62 37.59
C ILE A 48 -17.91 -7.13 37.78
N LEU A 49 -18.28 -7.65 38.96
CA LEU A 49 -18.23 -9.07 39.26
C LEU A 49 -19.17 -9.88 38.34
N GLU A 50 -20.39 -9.38 38.13
CA GLU A 50 -21.38 -9.98 37.23
C GLU A 50 -20.83 -10.06 35.80
N ASN A 51 -20.33 -8.94 35.28
CA ASN A 51 -19.72 -8.90 33.94
C ASN A 51 -18.51 -9.83 33.81
N LEU A 52 -17.64 -9.87 34.81
CA LEU A 52 -16.49 -10.78 34.81
C LEU A 52 -16.92 -12.24 34.82
N THR A 53 -17.97 -12.56 35.57
CA THR A 53 -18.50 -13.92 35.67
C THR A 53 -19.14 -14.33 34.35
N ASP A 54 -19.95 -13.47 33.75
CA ASP A 54 -20.56 -13.72 32.44
C ASP A 54 -19.49 -13.94 31.36
N ILE A 55 -18.49 -13.05 31.27
CA ILE A 55 -17.41 -13.20 30.27
C ILE A 55 -16.66 -14.52 30.47
N LYS A 56 -16.31 -14.85 31.72
CA LYS A 56 -15.58 -16.07 32.06
C LYS A 56 -16.38 -17.32 31.69
N ASP A 57 -17.66 -17.35 32.03
CA ASP A 57 -18.48 -18.54 31.93
C ASP A 57 -19.09 -18.72 30.53
N THR A 58 -19.34 -17.63 29.78
CA THR A 58 -19.99 -17.71 28.46
C THR A 58 -19.04 -17.45 27.28
N GLN A 59 -18.22 -16.40 27.35
CA GLN A 59 -17.47 -15.92 26.17
C GLN A 59 -16.14 -16.64 25.99
N VAL A 60 -15.39 -16.89 27.06
CA VAL A 60 -14.05 -17.50 26.98
C VAL A 60 -14.12 -18.88 26.34
N GLU A 61 -15.04 -19.73 26.77
CA GLU A 61 -15.17 -21.09 26.24
C GLU A 61 -15.64 -21.08 24.78
N LYS A 62 -16.58 -20.20 24.44
CA LYS A 62 -17.09 -20.03 23.07
C LYS A 62 -15.99 -19.60 22.11
N ILE A 63 -15.18 -18.60 22.49
CA ILE A 63 -14.06 -18.12 21.68
C ILE A 63 -13.02 -19.22 21.53
N THR A 64 -12.69 -19.94 22.60
CA THR A 64 -11.69 -21.01 22.57
C THR A 64 -12.13 -22.13 21.62
N LYS A 65 -13.37 -22.62 21.76
CA LYS A 65 -13.93 -23.67 20.89
C LYS A 65 -14.01 -23.22 19.43
N SER A 66 -14.49 -22.01 19.18
CA SER A 66 -14.59 -21.49 17.82
C SER A 66 -13.21 -21.29 17.18
N SER A 67 -12.23 -20.83 17.95
CA SER A 67 -10.85 -20.63 17.48
C SER A 67 -10.20 -21.96 17.10
N VAL A 68 -10.34 -22.98 17.96
CA VAL A 68 -9.81 -24.32 17.70
C VAL A 68 -10.45 -24.96 16.47
N ALA A 69 -11.75 -24.71 16.21
CA ALA A 69 -12.42 -25.25 15.04
C ALA A 69 -12.05 -24.51 13.74
N VAL A 70 -11.95 -23.18 13.79
CA VAL A 70 -11.80 -22.35 12.58
C VAL A 70 -10.35 -22.20 12.16
N PHE A 71 -9.40 -22.09 13.10
CA PHE A 71 -7.99 -21.82 12.76
C PHE A 71 -7.32 -22.92 11.94
N PRO A 72 -7.51 -24.23 12.20
CA PRO A 72 -6.92 -25.27 11.37
C PRO A 72 -7.41 -25.20 9.91
N VAL A 73 -8.71 -24.94 9.72
CA VAL A 73 -9.30 -24.81 8.38
C VAL A 73 -8.75 -23.57 7.67
N LEU A 74 -8.65 -22.43 8.36
CA LEU A 74 -8.06 -21.23 7.79
C LEU A 74 -6.58 -21.42 7.44
N LEU A 75 -5.80 -22.08 8.29
CA LEU A 75 -4.39 -22.39 8.04
C LEU A 75 -4.24 -23.29 6.82
N GLU A 76 -5.06 -24.34 6.70
CA GLU A 76 -5.03 -25.22 5.54
C GLU A 76 -5.39 -24.48 4.24
N LYS A 77 -6.40 -23.60 4.28
CA LYS A 77 -6.79 -22.79 3.13
C LYS A 77 -5.72 -21.78 2.75
N LEU A 78 -5.04 -21.20 3.74
CA LEU A 78 -3.94 -20.27 3.51
C LEU A 78 -2.75 -21.00 2.87
N ASP A 79 -2.40 -22.19 3.37
CA ASP A 79 -1.33 -23.02 2.80
C ASP A 79 -1.63 -23.45 1.36
N GLN A 80 -2.89 -23.82 1.08
CA GLN A 80 -3.37 -24.09 -0.28
C GLN A 80 -3.22 -22.86 -1.20
N ALA A 81 -3.62 -21.68 -0.72
CA ALA A 81 -3.52 -20.45 -1.50
C ALA A 81 -2.07 -20.07 -1.80
N VAL A 82 -1.16 -20.25 -0.84
CA VAL A 82 0.28 -20.01 -1.02
C VAL A 82 0.85 -20.95 -2.09
N LYS A 83 0.56 -22.25 -2.00
CA LYS A 83 1.03 -23.24 -3.00
C LYS A 83 0.54 -22.92 -4.42
N LEU A 84 -0.73 -22.54 -4.56
CA LEU A 84 -1.29 -22.15 -5.85
C LEU A 84 -0.62 -20.88 -6.40
N SER A 85 -0.31 -19.91 -5.52
CA SER A 85 0.40 -18.70 -5.91
C SER A 85 1.82 -19.01 -6.41
N GLU A 86 2.54 -19.89 -5.72
CA GLU A 86 3.88 -20.33 -6.10
C GLU A 86 3.88 -21.08 -7.44
N GLU A 87 2.87 -21.93 -7.68
CA GLU A 87 2.71 -22.65 -8.95
C GLU A 87 2.46 -21.68 -10.11
N VAL A 88 1.54 -20.73 -9.93
CA VAL A 88 1.25 -19.69 -10.94
C VAL A 88 2.49 -18.83 -11.24
N GLU A 89 3.25 -18.45 -10.22
CA GLU A 89 4.49 -17.70 -10.40
C GLU A 89 5.51 -18.49 -11.22
N LYS A 90 5.69 -19.78 -10.90
CA LYS A 90 6.60 -20.66 -11.61
C LYS A 90 6.22 -20.80 -13.09
N ASP A 91 4.94 -21.05 -13.38
CA ASP A 91 4.42 -21.18 -14.74
C ASP A 91 4.61 -19.88 -15.54
N TYR A 92 4.34 -18.74 -14.91
CA TYR A 92 4.56 -17.43 -15.51
C TYR A 92 6.03 -17.21 -15.88
N LEU A 93 6.96 -17.53 -14.98
CA LEU A 93 8.39 -17.39 -15.23
C LEU A 93 8.88 -18.32 -16.35
N GLU A 94 8.35 -19.53 -16.44
CA GLU A 94 8.69 -20.47 -17.52
C GLU A 94 8.17 -19.97 -18.89
N LEU A 95 6.90 -19.55 -18.95
CA LEU A 95 6.32 -18.94 -20.15
C LEU A 95 7.07 -17.68 -20.58
N GLN A 96 7.50 -16.85 -19.62
CA GLN A 96 8.30 -15.66 -19.89
C GLN A 96 9.64 -16.03 -20.54
N LYS A 97 10.35 -17.04 -20.01
CA LYS A 97 11.62 -17.53 -20.59
C LYS A 97 11.41 -18.07 -22.01
N ILE A 98 10.36 -18.85 -22.24
CA ILE A 98 10.03 -19.38 -23.58
C ILE A 98 9.74 -18.23 -24.56
N ASN A 99 8.95 -17.25 -24.14
CA ASN A 99 8.60 -16.10 -24.97
C ASN A 99 9.82 -15.22 -25.28
N GLN A 100 10.72 -15.01 -24.32
CA GLN A 100 11.98 -14.30 -24.56
C GLN A 100 12.85 -15.02 -25.60
N LYS A 101 13.01 -16.34 -25.48
CA LYS A 101 13.73 -17.14 -26.47
C LYS A 101 13.08 -17.05 -27.86
N LYS A 102 11.76 -17.19 -27.95
CA LYS A 102 11.02 -17.05 -29.22
C LYS A 102 11.20 -15.66 -29.83
N LYS A 103 11.15 -14.60 -29.01
CA LYS A 103 11.40 -13.22 -29.48
C LYS A 103 12.81 -13.05 -30.04
N ALA A 104 13.82 -13.59 -29.37
CA ALA A 104 15.21 -13.53 -29.84
C ALA A 104 15.39 -14.23 -31.19
N VAL A 105 14.89 -15.47 -31.32
CA VAL A 105 14.96 -16.23 -32.59
C VAL A 105 14.21 -15.50 -33.72
N ASN A 106 13.01 -15.00 -33.45
CA ASN A 106 12.24 -14.25 -34.45
C ASN A 106 12.92 -12.93 -34.85
N PHE A 107 13.58 -12.27 -33.90
CA PHE A 107 14.34 -11.05 -34.17
C PHE A 107 15.53 -11.35 -35.09
N GLU A 108 16.34 -12.37 -34.79
CA GLU A 108 17.47 -12.78 -35.64
C GLU A 108 17.00 -13.19 -37.05
N LYS A 109 15.89 -13.93 -37.15
CA LYS A 109 15.32 -14.33 -38.44
C LYS A 109 14.93 -13.10 -39.27
N ARG A 110 14.19 -12.17 -38.67
CA ARG A 110 13.75 -10.93 -39.35
C ARG A 110 14.93 -10.05 -39.71
N GLN A 111 15.98 -10.00 -38.89
CA GLN A 111 17.19 -9.26 -39.21
C GLN A 111 17.87 -9.80 -40.46
N LYS A 112 17.99 -11.13 -40.59
CA LYS A 112 18.55 -11.77 -41.80
C LYS A 112 17.70 -11.50 -43.03
N GLU A 113 16.38 -11.65 -42.92
CA GLU A 113 15.44 -11.35 -44.00
C GLU A 113 15.53 -9.88 -44.43
N TRP A 114 15.65 -8.96 -43.46
CA TRP A 114 15.80 -7.53 -43.73
C TRP A 114 17.13 -7.22 -44.42
N SER A 115 18.25 -7.78 -43.97
CA SER A 115 19.56 -7.62 -44.63
C SER A 115 19.51 -8.10 -46.08
N GLN A 116 18.96 -9.29 -46.33
CA GLN A 116 18.82 -9.82 -47.69
C GLN A 116 17.95 -8.93 -48.57
N PHE A 117 16.85 -8.40 -48.03
CA PHE A 117 15.98 -7.47 -48.74
C PHE A 117 16.71 -6.17 -49.11
N ILE A 118 17.46 -5.60 -48.17
CA ILE A 118 18.25 -4.38 -48.41
C ILE A 118 19.34 -4.63 -49.46
N ASP A 119 20.03 -5.77 -49.40
CA ASP A 119 21.06 -6.14 -50.38
C ASP A 119 20.46 -6.27 -51.79
N ASP A 120 19.30 -6.94 -51.94
CA ASP A 120 18.59 -7.05 -53.22
C ASP A 120 18.10 -5.69 -53.75
N MET A 121 17.59 -4.83 -52.87
CA MET A 121 17.17 -3.48 -53.23
C MET A 121 18.36 -2.62 -53.69
N ASN A 122 19.48 -2.66 -52.96
CA ASN A 122 20.70 -1.94 -53.32
C ASN A 122 21.24 -2.43 -54.66
N PHE A 123 21.26 -3.74 -54.89
CA PHE A 123 21.68 -4.33 -56.16
C PHE A 123 20.79 -3.86 -57.32
N LYS A 124 19.46 -3.81 -57.13
CA LYS A 124 18.54 -3.29 -58.14
C LYS A 124 18.76 -1.80 -58.43
N CYS A 125 18.97 -0.97 -57.41
CA CYS A 125 19.28 0.45 -57.59
C CYS A 125 20.59 0.62 -58.37
N GLN A 126 21.67 -0.05 -57.97
CA GLN A 126 22.95 -0.01 -58.67
C GLN A 126 22.83 -0.44 -60.13
N ARG A 127 22.06 -1.49 -60.40
CA ARG A 127 21.82 -1.94 -61.78
C ARG A 127 21.12 -0.85 -62.60
N ILE A 128 20.11 -0.20 -62.02
CA ILE A 128 19.41 0.90 -62.68
C ILE A 128 20.39 2.05 -62.96
N ASP A 129 21.16 2.47 -61.96
CA ASP A 129 22.15 3.54 -62.09
C ASP A 129 23.16 3.23 -63.21
N ASN A 130 23.72 2.02 -63.23
CA ASN A 130 24.63 1.58 -64.28
C ASN A 130 23.98 1.63 -65.67
N THR A 131 22.73 1.16 -65.81
CA THR A 131 22.05 1.23 -67.12
C THR A 131 21.76 2.67 -67.55
N PHE A 132 21.51 3.57 -66.61
CA PHE A 132 21.36 5.00 -66.91
C PHE A 132 22.69 5.61 -67.35
N GLU A 133 23.79 5.28 -66.67
CA GLU A 133 25.14 5.75 -67.00
C GLU A 133 25.58 5.26 -68.39
N GLU A 134 25.39 3.97 -68.71
CA GLU A 134 25.64 3.40 -70.04
C GLU A 134 24.83 4.13 -71.12
N LYS A 135 23.54 4.38 -70.88
CA LYS A 135 22.68 5.09 -71.85
C LYS A 135 23.05 6.56 -71.98
N GLU A 136 23.49 7.20 -70.91
CA GLU A 136 23.99 8.57 -70.96
C GLU A 136 25.29 8.66 -71.77
N GLU A 137 26.20 7.71 -71.59
CA GLU A 137 27.44 7.62 -72.37
C GLU A 137 27.15 7.37 -73.86
N GLU A 138 26.29 6.39 -74.18
CA GLU A 138 25.83 6.16 -75.56
C GLU A 138 25.22 7.43 -76.19
N LEU A 139 24.41 8.18 -75.44
CA LEU A 139 23.84 9.45 -75.91
C LEU A 139 24.93 10.50 -76.13
N ARG A 140 25.88 10.65 -75.19
CA ARG A 140 27.00 11.58 -75.32
C ARG A 140 27.83 11.26 -76.57
N ASP A 141 28.12 9.99 -76.82
CA ASP A 141 28.83 9.54 -78.01
C ASP A 141 28.05 9.81 -79.29
N LEU A 142 26.75 9.49 -79.32
CA LEU A 142 25.88 9.79 -80.47
C LEU A 142 25.83 11.29 -80.77
N TYR A 143 25.73 12.14 -79.74
CA TYR A 143 25.75 13.59 -79.91
C TYR A 143 27.13 14.10 -80.33
N ALA A 144 28.22 13.53 -79.83
CA ALA A 144 29.59 13.88 -80.25
C ALA A 144 29.82 13.52 -81.73
N ASP A 145 29.41 12.32 -82.15
CA ASP A 145 29.44 11.85 -83.53
C ASP A 145 28.57 12.71 -84.44
N LEU A 146 27.37 13.06 -83.98
CA LEU A 146 26.47 13.96 -84.72
C LEU A 146 27.12 15.34 -84.85
N ASN A 147 27.72 15.87 -83.79
CA ASN A 147 28.40 17.17 -83.81
C ASN A 147 29.62 17.14 -84.76
N HIS A 148 30.34 16.03 -84.81
CA HIS A 148 31.46 15.82 -85.73
C HIS A 148 30.98 15.70 -87.19
N LYS A 149 29.92 14.91 -87.45
CA LYS A 149 29.31 14.76 -88.79
C LYS A 149 28.65 16.04 -89.29
N LEU A 150 28.03 16.79 -88.38
CA LEU A 150 27.41 18.07 -88.69
C LEU A 150 28.44 19.18 -88.91
N ASN A 151 29.69 18.98 -88.48
CA ASN A 151 30.80 19.92 -88.60
C ASN A 151 30.29 21.35 -88.77
N ILE A 152 29.82 21.91 -87.65
CA ILE A 152 29.92 23.35 -87.40
C ILE A 152 31.41 23.66 -87.30
N THR A 153 32.13 23.47 -88.41
CA THR A 153 33.20 24.36 -88.81
C THR A 153 32.46 25.50 -89.52
N ASN A 154 32.02 26.47 -88.74
CA ASN A 154 32.04 27.83 -89.25
C ASN A 154 33.50 28.11 -89.63
N ASN A 155 33.81 27.95 -90.92
CA ASN A 155 34.58 28.98 -91.58
C ASN A 155 33.59 30.08 -91.92
N ASN A 156 33.77 31.22 -91.23
CA ASN A 156 33.00 32.48 -91.21
C ASN A 156 31.94 32.60 -90.11
#